data_AF-A0A9E5FHL2-F1
#
_entry.id   AF-A0A9E5FHL2-F1
#
_cell.length_a   1.000
_cell.length_b   1.000
_cell.length_c   1.000
_cell.angle_alpha   90.00
_cell.angle_beta   90.00
_cell.angle_gamma   90.00
#
_symmetry.space_group_name_H-M   'P 1'
#
loop_
_entity.id
_entity.type
_entity.pdbx_description
1 polymer ?
#
loop_
_entity_poly.entity_id
_entity_poly.type
_entity_poly.pdbx_seq_one_letter_code
_entity_poly.pdbx_strand_id
1 'polypeptide(L)'
;MVAFVALFLIFSIVLTRLRAQFGTPTHEFAFFGSSSIMHRFMGTKWLTDGQATYVAQVFVLMNRIYRNHPMPYQLEAMKMSKDEKLHQGKLMAVIGVATVLGFFLAQFFLTVKVYRTGVVGWTDAAGYLENILRDRKGPDVTGIVMTVVGFSIVMILDAIRFRFPGFPLHPGGYVLCMNYGVDYYWFGMLIALLVKNFTQKYYGLSGYEKLRQVAFGILIGEYAAETIWMAMALITNQSTYTISFNDRSLGAQ
;
A
#
# COMPACT_ATOMS: atom_id res chain seq x y z
N MET A 1 -9.90 9.03 -19.62
CA MET A 1 -10.41 7.77 -19.03
C MET A 1 -9.59 6.56 -19.43
N VAL A 2 -9.45 6.26 -20.73
CA VAL A 2 -8.59 5.16 -21.20
C VAL A 2 -7.15 5.28 -20.67
N ALA A 3 -6.54 6.47 -20.75
CA ALA A 3 -5.20 6.71 -20.22
C ALA A 3 -5.09 6.45 -18.70
N PHE A 4 -6.10 6.83 -17.93
CA PHE A 4 -6.14 6.59 -16.49
C PHE A 4 -6.17 5.09 -16.17
N VAL A 5 -7.07 4.34 -16.80
CA VAL A 5 -7.20 2.89 -16.59
C VAL A 5 -5.92 2.17 -17.03
N ALA A 6 -5.32 2.55 -18.16
CA ALA A 6 -4.07 1.98 -18.63
C ALA A 6 -2.93 2.23 -17.63
N LEU A 7 -2.76 3.47 -17.15
CA LEU A 7 -1.76 3.80 -16.13
C LEU A 7 -2.01 3.05 -14.83
N PHE A 8 -3.27 2.90 -14.43
CA PHE A 8 -3.64 2.12 -13.25
C PHE A 8 -3.19 0.66 -13.40
N LEU A 9 -3.51 0.00 -14.52
CA LEU A 9 -3.13 -1.39 -14.77
C LEU A 9 -1.61 -1.58 -14.82
N ILE A 10 -0.88 -0.65 -15.46
CA ILE A 10 0.59 -0.64 -15.45
C ILE A 10 1.09 -0.57 -14.01
N PHE A 11 0.54 0.33 -13.20
CA PHE A 11 0.92 0.48 -11.80
C PHE A 11 0.62 -0.79 -10.98
N SER A 12 -0.55 -1.41 -11.18
CA SER A 12 -0.92 -2.66 -10.53
C SER A 12 0.09 -3.77 -10.84
N ILE A 13 0.49 -3.92 -12.11
CA ILE A 13 1.50 -4.91 -12.52
C ILE A 13 2.85 -4.62 -11.89
N VAL A 14 3.29 -3.36 -11.91
CA VAL A 14 4.57 -2.95 -11.30
C VAL A 14 4.57 -3.25 -9.81
N LEU A 15 3.50 -2.90 -9.09
CA LEU A 15 3.36 -3.15 -7.66
C LEU A 15 3.40 -4.65 -7.34
N THR A 16 2.65 -5.45 -8.11
CA THR A 16 2.64 -6.89 -7.99
C THR A 16 4.03 -7.49 -8.25
N ARG A 17 4.76 -6.99 -9.24
CA ARG A 17 6.14 -7.42 -9.53
C ARG A 17 7.10 -7.03 -8.42
N LEU A 18 7.01 -5.81 -7.90
CA LEU A 18 7.82 -5.35 -6.77
C LEU A 18 7.61 -6.27 -5.57
N ARG A 19 6.36 -6.62 -5.26
CA ARG A 19 6.05 -7.56 -4.17
C ARG A 19 6.60 -8.97 -4.46
N ALA A 20 6.47 -9.46 -5.69
CA ALA A 20 7.05 -10.75 -6.07
C ALA A 20 8.59 -10.79 -5.94
N GLN A 21 9.28 -9.66 -6.13
CA GLN A 21 10.74 -9.57 -6.06
C GLN A 21 11.29 -9.35 -4.65
N PHE A 22 10.66 -8.46 -3.88
CA PHE A 22 11.16 -8.01 -2.57
C PHE A 22 10.43 -8.64 -1.38
N GLY A 23 9.41 -9.47 -1.62
CA GLY A 23 8.50 -9.94 -0.56
C GLY A 23 7.42 -8.90 -0.30
N THR A 24 7.06 -8.64 0.95
CA THR A 24 6.02 -7.66 1.30
C THR A 24 6.65 -6.31 1.72
N PRO A 25 7.21 -5.50 0.79
CA PRO A 25 7.73 -4.20 1.19
C PRO A 25 6.55 -3.32 1.61
N THR A 26 6.70 -2.63 2.74
CA THR A 26 5.79 -1.56 3.07
C THR A 26 6.00 -0.44 2.06
N HIS A 27 4.94 -0.07 1.37
CA HIS A 27 4.90 1.10 0.51
C HIS A 27 3.58 1.81 0.77
N GLU A 28 3.62 3.13 0.82
CA GLU A 28 2.39 3.90 0.93
C GLU A 28 1.90 4.30 -0.46
N PHE A 29 2.81 4.86 -1.27
CA PHE A 29 2.50 5.49 -2.55
C PHE A 29 1.24 6.39 -2.43
N ALA A 30 1.12 7.09 -1.31
CA ALA A 30 0.02 8.01 -1.06
C ALA A 30 0.11 9.16 -2.07
N PHE A 31 -1.01 9.49 -2.71
CA PHE A 31 -1.10 10.57 -3.69
C PHE A 31 -0.15 10.39 -4.91
N PHE A 32 0.40 9.20 -5.09
CA PHE A 32 1.27 8.79 -6.19
C PHE A 32 0.62 7.63 -6.92
N GLY A 33 0.12 7.88 -8.13
CA GLY A 33 -0.65 6.91 -8.91
C GLY A 33 -1.07 7.45 -10.27
N SER A 34 -1.92 6.71 -10.96
CA SER A 34 -2.45 7.04 -12.29
C SER A 34 -3.12 8.42 -12.38
N SER A 35 -3.85 8.87 -11.36
CA SER A 35 -4.43 10.23 -11.34
C SER A 35 -3.36 11.32 -11.24
N SER A 36 -2.35 11.13 -10.39
CA SER A 36 -1.23 12.06 -10.18
C SER A 36 -0.40 12.23 -11.46
N ILE A 37 -0.07 11.12 -12.14
CA ILE A 37 0.64 11.16 -13.43
C ILE A 37 -0.23 11.84 -14.49
N MET A 38 -1.51 11.48 -14.61
CA MET A 38 -2.40 12.10 -15.58
C MET A 38 -2.52 13.62 -15.36
N HIS A 39 -2.72 14.07 -14.12
CA HIS A 39 -2.84 15.50 -13.81
C HIS A 39 -1.52 16.26 -14.00
N ARG A 40 -0.37 15.66 -13.69
CA ARG A 40 0.93 16.30 -13.95
C ARG A 40 1.18 16.50 -15.44
N PHE A 41 0.96 15.47 -16.26
CA PHE A 41 1.28 15.51 -17.68
C PHE A 41 0.24 16.23 -18.53
N MET A 42 -1.05 16.07 -18.22
CA MET A 42 -2.14 16.61 -19.04
C MET A 42 -2.79 17.85 -18.41
N GLY A 43 -2.53 18.13 -17.13
CA GLY A 43 -3.28 19.13 -16.36
C GLY A 43 -4.70 18.67 -16.04
N THR A 44 -5.49 19.57 -15.44
CA THR A 44 -6.91 19.38 -15.12
C THR A 44 -7.84 20.32 -15.89
N LYS A 45 -7.30 21.30 -16.63
CA LYS A 45 -8.08 22.29 -17.40
C LYS A 45 -9.06 21.68 -18.40
N TRP A 46 -8.70 20.55 -19.01
CA TRP A 46 -9.49 19.88 -20.04
C TRP A 46 -10.61 18.97 -19.49
N LEU A 47 -10.64 18.70 -18.18
CA LEU A 47 -11.66 17.84 -17.58
C LEU A 47 -13.00 18.57 -17.50
N THR A 48 -14.10 17.97 -17.94
CA THR A 48 -15.43 18.51 -17.61
C THR A 48 -15.74 18.29 -16.12
N ASP A 49 -16.72 19.00 -15.55
CA ASP A 49 -17.11 18.81 -14.14
C ASP A 49 -17.57 17.36 -13.86
N GLY A 50 -18.25 16.74 -14.82
CA GLY A 50 -18.62 15.32 -14.75
C GLY A 50 -17.40 14.39 -14.75
N GLN A 51 -16.39 14.69 -15.59
CA GLN A 51 -15.14 13.92 -15.63
C GLN A 51 -14.31 14.12 -14.36
N ALA A 52 -14.26 15.35 -13.81
CA ALA A 52 -13.59 15.65 -12.56
C ALA A 52 -14.25 14.90 -11.39
N THR A 53 -15.58 14.88 -11.34
CA THR A 53 -16.34 14.11 -10.35
C THR A 53 -16.00 12.62 -10.44
N TYR A 54 -15.98 12.05 -11.64
CA TYR A 54 -15.61 10.66 -11.85
C TYR A 54 -14.18 10.36 -11.37
N VAL A 55 -13.20 11.17 -11.79
CA VAL A 55 -11.81 10.98 -11.41
C VAL A 55 -11.63 11.09 -9.89
N ALA A 56 -12.35 11.99 -9.22
CA ALA A 56 -12.29 12.14 -7.76
C ALA A 56 -12.92 10.96 -7.00
N GLN A 57 -14.03 10.40 -7.50
CA GLN A 57 -14.66 9.22 -6.91
C GLN A 57 -13.79 7.97 -7.09
N VAL A 58 -13.24 7.79 -8.30
CA VAL A 58 -12.35 6.67 -8.60
C VAL A 58 -10.98 6.82 -7.93
N PHE A 59 -10.53 8.05 -7.68
CA PHE A 59 -9.29 8.35 -6.95
C PHE A 59 -9.29 7.66 -5.58
N VAL A 60 -10.37 7.79 -4.80
CA VAL A 60 -10.43 7.20 -3.46
C VAL A 60 -10.43 5.67 -3.50
N LEU A 61 -11.11 5.08 -4.49
CA LEU A 61 -11.21 3.62 -4.59
C LEU A 61 -9.95 2.96 -5.16
N MET A 62 -9.24 3.62 -6.09
CA MET A 62 -8.16 3.00 -6.87
C MET A 62 -6.77 3.59 -6.66
N ASN A 63 -6.65 4.86 -6.24
CA ASN A 63 -5.40 5.63 -6.34
C ASN A 63 -5.01 6.41 -5.08
N ARG A 64 -5.83 6.42 -4.02
CA ARG A 64 -5.55 7.20 -2.81
C ARG A 64 -4.28 6.70 -2.12
N ILE A 65 -4.21 5.39 -1.85
CA ILE A 65 -3.08 4.71 -1.23
C ILE A 65 -3.02 3.28 -1.79
N TYR A 66 -1.82 2.78 -2.08
CA TYR A 66 -1.64 1.45 -2.70
C TYR A 66 -1.31 0.32 -1.73
N ARG A 67 -1.14 0.60 -0.42
CA ARG A 67 -0.75 -0.39 0.60
C ARG A 67 -1.60 -1.68 0.59
N ASN A 68 -2.90 -1.55 0.28
CA ASN A 68 -3.88 -2.64 0.28
C ASN A 68 -4.32 -3.00 -1.15
N HIS A 69 -3.50 -2.73 -2.16
CA HIS A 69 -3.87 -3.03 -3.55
C HIS A 69 -4.12 -4.55 -3.69
N PRO A 70 -5.24 -5.00 -4.27
CA PRO A 70 -5.66 -6.40 -4.21
C PRO A 70 -4.83 -7.35 -5.09
N MET A 71 -4.35 -6.89 -6.25
CA MET A 71 -3.66 -7.74 -7.23
C MET A 71 -2.42 -8.49 -6.67
N PRO A 72 -1.52 -7.87 -5.89
CA PRO A 72 -0.42 -8.61 -5.23
C PRO A 72 -0.90 -9.74 -4.29
N TYR A 73 -1.91 -9.51 -3.45
CA TYR A 73 -2.46 -10.55 -2.57
C TYR A 73 -3.13 -11.69 -3.36
N GLN A 74 -3.83 -11.34 -4.44
CA GLN A 74 -4.43 -12.33 -5.33
C GLN A 74 -3.38 -13.17 -6.04
N LEU A 75 -2.25 -12.57 -6.48
CA LEU A 75 -1.16 -13.32 -7.08
C LEU A 75 -0.56 -14.33 -6.09
N GLU A 76 -0.34 -13.93 -4.84
CA GLU A 76 0.15 -14.81 -3.77
C GLU A 76 -0.83 -15.96 -3.51
N ALA A 77 -2.13 -15.67 -3.41
CA ALA A 77 -3.16 -16.69 -3.23
C ALA A 77 -3.19 -17.70 -4.40
N MET A 78 -3.10 -17.22 -5.64
CA MET A 78 -3.08 -18.06 -6.84
C MET A 78 -1.79 -18.88 -6.95
N LYS A 79 -0.66 -18.34 -6.47
CA LYS A 79 0.62 -19.05 -6.39
C LYS A 79 0.55 -20.18 -5.36
N MET A 80 0.05 -19.91 -4.15
CA MET A 80 -0.17 -20.95 -3.14
C MET A 80 -1.14 -22.02 -3.63
N SER A 81 -2.21 -21.63 -4.32
CA SER A 81 -3.16 -22.55 -4.97
C SER A 81 -2.47 -23.51 -5.93
N LYS A 82 -1.53 -23.01 -6.73
CA LYS A 82 -0.77 -23.81 -7.69
C LYS A 82 0.12 -24.81 -6.97
N ASP A 83 0.80 -24.39 -5.92
CA ASP A 83 1.75 -25.23 -5.17
C ASP A 83 1.02 -26.35 -4.41
N GLU A 84 -0.18 -26.07 -3.90
CA GLU A 84 -1.08 -27.04 -3.25
C GLU A 84 -1.97 -27.82 -4.23
N LYS A 85 -1.76 -27.67 -5.55
CA LYS A 85 -2.54 -28.33 -6.62
C LYS A 85 -4.07 -28.11 -6.50
N LEU A 86 -4.48 -26.96 -5.98
CA LEU A 86 -5.88 -26.57 -5.88
C LEU A 86 -6.42 -26.07 -7.23
N HIS A 87 -7.73 -26.16 -7.41
CA HIS A 87 -8.38 -25.69 -8.65
C HIS A 87 -8.44 -24.16 -8.69
N GLN A 88 -7.56 -23.54 -9.49
CA GLN A 88 -7.41 -22.08 -9.58
C GLN A 88 -8.72 -21.35 -9.92
N GLY A 89 -9.54 -21.89 -10.82
CA GLY A 89 -10.83 -21.27 -11.16
C GLY A 89 -11.82 -21.23 -10.00
N LYS A 90 -11.77 -22.22 -9.09
CA LYS A 90 -12.62 -22.23 -7.89
C LYS A 90 -12.12 -21.23 -6.87
N LEU A 91 -10.80 -21.15 -6.68
CA LEU A 91 -10.21 -20.14 -5.82
C LEU A 91 -10.53 -18.73 -6.30
N MET A 92 -10.39 -18.46 -7.61
CA MET A 92 -10.76 -17.18 -8.21
C MET A 92 -12.23 -16.84 -7.96
N ALA A 93 -13.14 -17.81 -8.11
CA ALA A 93 -14.56 -17.61 -7.83
C ALA A 93 -14.80 -17.28 -6.34
N VAL A 94 -14.16 -18.00 -5.41
CA VAL A 94 -14.28 -17.75 -3.97
C VAL A 94 -13.74 -16.37 -3.60
N ILE A 95 -12.56 -15.98 -4.10
CA ILE A 95 -11.99 -14.65 -3.90
C ILE A 95 -12.93 -13.58 -4.47
N GLY A 96 -13.49 -13.81 -5.66
CA GLY A 96 -14.45 -12.89 -6.29
C GLY A 96 -15.70 -12.69 -5.44
N VAL A 97 -16.34 -13.77 -5.00
CA VAL A 97 -17.52 -13.71 -4.13
C VAL A 97 -17.20 -13.03 -2.79
N ALA A 98 -16.09 -13.40 -2.14
CA ALA A 98 -15.66 -12.80 -0.88
C ALA A 98 -15.38 -11.29 -1.03
N THR A 99 -14.80 -10.87 -2.15
CA THR A 99 -14.53 -9.45 -2.43
C THR A 99 -15.83 -8.67 -2.57
N VAL A 100 -16.80 -9.20 -3.33
CA VAL A 100 -18.11 -8.56 -3.54
C VAL A 100 -18.89 -8.48 -2.22
N LEU A 101 -18.99 -9.59 -1.48
CA LEU A 101 -19.66 -9.63 -0.19
C LEU A 101 -19.00 -8.69 0.83
N GLY A 102 -17.67 -8.74 0.93
CA GLY A 102 -16.89 -7.87 1.80
C GLY A 102 -17.10 -6.40 1.48
N PHE A 103 -17.16 -6.03 0.20
CA PHE A 103 -17.46 -4.66 -0.23
C PHE A 103 -18.84 -4.19 0.27
N PHE A 104 -19.91 -4.96 0.02
CA PHE A 104 -21.26 -4.57 0.44
C PHE A 104 -21.43 -4.55 1.97
N LEU A 105 -20.84 -5.52 2.68
CA LEU A 105 -20.84 -5.52 4.14
C LEU A 105 -20.09 -4.32 4.70
N ALA A 106 -18.90 -4.01 4.16
CA ALA A 106 -18.13 -2.85 4.59
C ALA A 106 -18.91 -1.54 4.38
N GLN A 107 -19.56 -1.37 3.23
CA GLN A 107 -20.39 -0.19 2.97
C GLN A 107 -21.56 -0.11 3.95
N PHE A 108 -22.28 -1.22 4.17
CA PHE A 108 -23.39 -1.26 5.12
C PHE A 108 -22.96 -0.85 6.53
N PHE A 109 -21.89 -1.44 7.06
CA PHE A 109 -21.42 -1.12 8.42
C PHE A 109 -20.83 0.28 8.54
N LEU A 110 -20.16 0.79 7.51
CA LEU A 110 -19.72 2.19 7.46
C LEU A 110 -20.93 3.14 7.51
N THR A 111 -21.98 2.86 6.75
CA THR A 111 -23.23 3.64 6.79
C THR A 111 -23.87 3.58 8.18
N VAL A 112 -24.00 2.39 8.78
CA VAL A 112 -24.54 2.24 10.14
C VAL A 112 -23.71 3.02 11.17
N LYS A 113 -22.37 3.01 11.05
CA LYS A 113 -21.49 3.80 11.92
C LYS A 113 -21.85 5.28 11.83
N VAL A 114 -21.94 5.83 10.62
CA VAL A 114 -22.27 7.26 10.40
C VAL A 114 -23.64 7.61 11.01
N TYR A 115 -24.66 6.76 10.85
CA TYR A 115 -25.97 7.01 11.45
C TYR A 115 -25.98 6.95 12.98
N ARG A 116 -25.11 6.14 13.58
CA ARG A 116 -25.05 5.97 15.04
C ARG A 116 -24.20 7.04 15.72
N THR A 117 -23.07 7.41 15.13
CA THR A 117 -22.12 8.33 15.75
C THR A 117 -22.25 9.76 15.23
N GLY A 118 -22.92 9.97 14.09
CA GLY A 118 -22.94 11.26 13.38
C GLY A 118 -21.60 11.62 12.73
N VAL A 119 -20.57 10.80 12.91
CA VAL A 119 -19.22 11.05 12.41
C VAL A 119 -19.13 10.57 10.98
N VAL A 120 -19.16 11.52 10.05
CA VAL A 120 -18.84 11.27 8.65
C VAL A 120 -17.34 10.98 8.55
N GLY A 121 -17.00 9.81 8.02
CA GLY A 121 -15.60 9.42 7.81
C GLY A 121 -14.90 10.28 6.75
N TRP A 122 -13.71 9.84 6.34
CA TRP A 122 -12.83 10.53 5.39
C TRP A 122 -13.55 11.02 4.12
N THR A 123 -13.53 12.33 3.90
CA THR A 123 -14.15 13.03 2.76
C THR A 123 -13.16 13.42 1.66
N ASP A 124 -11.99 12.77 1.61
CA ASP A 124 -10.90 13.09 0.67
C ASP A 124 -11.35 13.16 -0.79
N ALA A 125 -12.35 12.37 -1.21
CA ALA A 125 -12.92 12.45 -2.56
C ALA A 125 -13.52 13.83 -2.85
N ALA A 126 -14.28 14.38 -1.90
CA ALA A 126 -14.92 15.68 -2.02
C ALA A 126 -13.88 16.80 -1.99
N GLY A 127 -12.91 16.73 -1.06
CA GLY A 127 -11.81 17.69 -1.02
C GLY A 127 -10.94 17.65 -2.29
N TYR A 128 -10.69 16.47 -2.84
CA TYR A 128 -9.96 16.31 -4.10
C TYR A 128 -10.73 16.90 -5.28
N LEU A 129 -12.04 16.66 -5.36
CA LEU A 129 -12.90 17.25 -6.38
C LEU A 129 -12.91 18.77 -6.28
N GLU A 130 -13.11 19.30 -5.07
CA GLU A 130 -13.11 20.74 -4.80
C GLU A 130 -11.80 21.39 -5.24
N ASN A 131 -10.65 20.76 -4.98
CA ASN A 131 -9.36 21.25 -5.45
C ASN A 131 -9.26 21.31 -6.99
N ILE A 132 -9.78 20.29 -7.70
CA ILE A 132 -9.78 20.28 -9.17
C ILE A 132 -10.68 21.38 -9.73
N LEU A 133 -11.87 21.57 -9.13
CA LEU A 133 -12.85 22.55 -9.60
C LEU A 133 -12.43 23.98 -9.30
N ARG A 134 -11.88 24.23 -8.11
CA ARG A 134 -11.39 25.56 -7.69
C ARG A 134 -10.15 26.01 -8.46
N ASP A 135 -9.22 25.09 -8.73
CA ASP A 135 -7.93 25.42 -9.34
C ASP A 135 -7.59 24.48 -10.50
N ARG A 136 -8.14 24.82 -11.67
CA ARG A 136 -7.90 24.10 -12.92
C ARG A 136 -6.52 24.44 -13.48
N LYS A 137 -5.56 23.55 -13.26
CA LYS A 137 -4.16 23.72 -13.68
C LYS A 137 -3.89 23.17 -15.08
N GLY A 138 -2.97 23.81 -15.78
CA GLY A 138 -2.34 23.22 -16.97
C GLY A 138 -1.36 22.10 -16.58
N PRO A 139 -0.67 21.51 -17.55
CA PRO A 139 0.43 20.59 -17.28
C PRO A 139 1.46 21.19 -16.31
N ASP A 140 1.88 20.42 -15.32
CA ASP A 140 2.89 20.80 -14.35
C ASP A 140 4.28 20.49 -14.94
N VAL A 141 4.89 21.48 -15.59
CA VAL A 141 6.21 21.34 -16.23
C VAL A 141 7.26 20.90 -15.22
N THR A 142 7.27 21.47 -14.02
CA THR A 142 8.22 21.10 -12.96
C THR A 142 8.01 19.64 -12.55
N GLY A 143 6.76 19.23 -12.31
CA GLY A 143 6.42 17.85 -11.98
C GLY A 143 6.77 16.84 -13.07
N ILE A 144 6.60 17.21 -14.34
CA ILE A 144 7.00 16.40 -15.50
C ILE A 144 8.51 16.22 -15.52
N VAL A 145 9.29 17.32 -15.42
CA VAL A 145 10.75 17.26 -15.42
C VAL A 145 11.26 16.39 -14.27
N MET A 146 10.74 16.56 -13.06
CA MET A 146 11.12 15.75 -11.90
C MET A 146 10.75 14.27 -12.08
N THR A 147 9.63 13.97 -12.74
CA THR A 147 9.24 12.58 -13.06
C THR A 147 10.22 11.95 -14.05
N VAL A 148 10.63 12.70 -15.09
CA VAL A 148 11.61 12.23 -16.08
C VAL A 148 12.99 12.04 -15.45
N VAL A 149 13.41 12.94 -14.55
CA VAL A 149 14.66 12.80 -13.80
C VAL A 149 14.63 11.56 -12.91
N GLY A 150 13.57 11.37 -12.12
CA GLY A 150 13.41 10.18 -11.28
C GLY A 150 13.41 8.88 -12.10
N PHE A 151 12.69 8.85 -13.22
CA PHE A 151 12.72 7.72 -14.17
C PHE A 151 14.14 7.46 -14.69
N SER A 152 14.86 8.52 -15.08
CA SER A 152 16.23 8.40 -15.59
C SER A 152 17.19 7.84 -14.54
N ILE A 153 17.08 8.29 -13.28
CA ILE A 153 17.88 7.76 -12.16
C ILE A 153 17.61 6.26 -11.98
N VAL A 154 16.34 5.85 -11.95
CA VAL A 154 15.97 4.42 -11.79
C VAL A 154 16.52 3.59 -12.96
N MET A 155 16.41 4.07 -14.19
CA MET A 155 16.95 3.38 -15.37
C MET A 155 18.47 3.28 -15.34
N ILE A 156 19.17 4.32 -14.90
CA ILE A 156 20.64 4.30 -14.74
C ILE A 156 21.04 3.30 -13.66
N LEU A 157 20.36 3.29 -12.51
CA LEU A 157 20.61 2.33 -11.43
C LEU A 157 20.37 0.89 -11.88
N ASP A 158 19.31 0.66 -12.65
CA ASP A 158 19.00 -0.66 -13.21
C ASP A 158 20.06 -1.11 -14.23
N ALA A 159 20.49 -0.21 -15.13
CA ALA A 159 21.55 -0.49 -16.10
C ALA A 159 22.90 -0.77 -15.42
N ILE A 160 23.27 0.00 -14.39
CA ILE A 160 24.48 -0.23 -13.61
C ILE A 160 24.42 -1.60 -12.94
N ARG A 161 23.29 -1.97 -12.32
CA ARG A 161 23.15 -3.28 -11.65
C ARG A 161 23.10 -4.44 -12.62
N PHE A 162 22.56 -4.24 -13.82
CA PHE A 162 22.61 -5.24 -14.89
C PHE A 162 24.06 -5.58 -15.27
N ARG A 163 24.96 -4.57 -15.27
CA ARG A 163 26.39 -4.78 -15.56
C ARG A 163 27.21 -5.17 -14.34
N PHE A 164 26.86 -4.66 -13.15
CA PHE A 164 27.57 -4.82 -11.88
C PHE A 164 26.59 -5.26 -10.77
N PRO A 165 26.32 -6.57 -10.63
CA PRO A 165 25.34 -7.09 -9.67
C PRO A 165 25.62 -6.72 -8.20
N GLY A 166 26.88 -6.47 -7.85
CA GLY A 166 27.30 -6.08 -6.50
C GLY A 166 27.11 -4.61 -6.15
N PHE A 167 26.54 -3.79 -7.03
CA PHE A 167 26.37 -2.36 -6.76
C PHE A 167 25.40 -2.12 -5.58
N PRO A 168 25.79 -1.30 -4.58
CA PRO A 168 25.07 -1.18 -3.31
C PRO A 168 23.72 -0.46 -3.43
N LEU A 169 23.57 0.48 -4.38
CA LEU A 169 22.31 1.20 -4.56
C LEU A 169 21.36 0.38 -5.42
N HIS A 170 20.19 0.06 -4.86
CA HIS A 170 19.16 -0.76 -5.51
C HIS A 170 18.04 0.12 -6.09
N PRO A 171 17.63 -0.04 -7.37
CA PRO A 171 16.52 0.72 -7.96
C PRO A 171 15.19 0.54 -7.20
N GLY A 172 14.84 -0.70 -6.84
CA GLY A 172 13.69 -0.97 -5.96
C GLY A 172 13.75 -0.26 -4.59
N GLY A 173 14.92 -0.23 -3.94
CA GLY A 173 15.09 0.52 -2.69
C GLY A 173 14.87 2.02 -2.87
N TYR A 174 15.40 2.59 -3.96
CA TYR A 174 15.19 4.00 -4.29
C TYR A 174 13.70 4.33 -4.43
N VAL A 175 12.92 3.52 -5.15
CA VAL A 175 11.48 3.74 -5.34
C VAL A 175 10.69 3.61 -4.02
N LEU A 176 11.05 2.65 -3.17
CA LEU A 176 10.36 2.40 -1.90
C LEU A 176 10.61 3.50 -0.85
N CYS A 177 11.78 4.15 -0.89
CA CYS A 177 12.14 5.20 0.06
C CYS A 177 11.51 6.57 -0.24
N MET A 178 10.75 6.74 -1.32
CA MET A 178 10.29 8.06 -1.78
C MET A 178 8.90 8.50 -1.26
N ASN A 179 8.19 7.67 -0.49
CA ASN A 179 6.82 8.00 -0.08
C ASN A 179 6.38 7.27 1.20
N TYR A 180 6.61 7.92 2.36
CA TYR A 180 6.11 7.68 3.72
C TYR A 180 6.24 6.26 4.33
N GLY A 181 6.29 5.20 3.52
CA GLY A 181 6.38 3.82 3.98
C GLY A 181 7.65 3.59 4.80
N VAL A 182 8.82 3.74 4.17
CA VAL A 182 10.12 3.47 4.82
C VAL A 182 10.37 4.38 6.03
N ASP A 183 9.82 5.59 6.05
CA ASP A 183 10.01 6.57 7.12
C ASP A 183 9.52 6.02 8.48
N TYR A 184 8.51 5.16 8.50
CA TYR A 184 7.98 4.60 9.75
C TYR A 184 8.89 3.56 10.40
N TYR A 185 9.76 2.88 9.64
CA TYR A 185 10.48 1.70 10.13
C TYR A 185 11.93 1.60 9.66
N TRP A 186 12.51 2.64 9.04
CA TRP A 186 13.89 2.65 8.58
C TRP A 186 14.88 2.31 9.70
N PHE A 187 14.65 2.83 10.92
CA PHE A 187 15.50 2.58 12.07
C PHE A 187 15.37 1.13 12.55
N GLY A 188 14.15 0.59 12.58
CA GLY A 188 13.90 -0.82 12.86
C GLY A 188 14.56 -1.74 11.83
N MET A 189 14.52 -1.38 10.55
CA MET A 189 15.26 -2.09 9.48
C MET A 189 16.76 -2.07 9.70
N LEU A 190 17.33 -0.94 10.14
CA LEU A 190 18.76 -0.85 10.45
C LEU A 190 19.13 -1.80 11.59
N ILE A 191 18.34 -1.83 12.67
CA ILE A 191 18.53 -2.77 13.79
C ILE A 191 18.43 -4.21 13.29
N ALA A 192 17.38 -4.54 12.52
CA ALA A 192 17.19 -5.87 11.96
C ALA A 192 18.37 -6.29 11.06
N LEU A 193 18.89 -5.37 10.25
CA LEU A 193 20.07 -5.59 9.41
C LEU A 193 21.32 -5.86 10.26
N LEU A 194 21.56 -5.08 11.32
CA LEU A 194 22.70 -5.26 12.23
C LEU A 194 22.62 -6.61 12.96
N VAL A 195 21.46 -6.93 13.55
CA VAL A 195 21.23 -8.20 14.26
C VAL A 195 21.38 -9.38 13.30
N LYS A 196 20.81 -9.29 12.09
CA LYS A 196 20.94 -10.31 11.06
C LYS A 196 22.40 -10.51 10.65
N ASN A 197 23.11 -9.44 10.31
CA ASN A 197 24.49 -9.51 9.85
C ASN A 197 25.41 -10.05 10.95
N PHE A 198 25.22 -9.62 12.19
CA PHE A 198 25.92 -10.15 13.35
C PHE A 198 25.66 -11.65 13.51
N THR A 199 24.39 -12.05 13.50
CA THR A 199 23.98 -13.45 13.67
C THR A 199 24.56 -14.33 12.57
N GLN A 200 24.47 -13.89 11.31
CA GLN A 200 25.03 -14.62 10.17
C GLN A 200 26.56 -14.73 10.25
N LYS A 201 27.24 -13.67 10.69
CA LYS A 201 28.71 -13.65 10.79
C LYS A 201 29.24 -14.57 11.89
N TYR A 202 28.59 -14.62 13.06
CA TYR A 202 29.10 -15.37 14.22
C TYR A 202 28.46 -16.74 14.44
N TYR A 203 27.20 -16.93 14.05
CA TYR A 203 26.43 -18.16 14.31
C TYR A 203 26.02 -18.90 13.03
N GLY A 204 26.39 -18.38 11.85
CA GLY A 204 26.13 -19.00 10.56
C GLY A 204 24.64 -19.22 10.25
N LEU A 205 24.35 -20.24 9.44
CA LEU A 205 22.99 -20.55 8.99
C LEU A 205 22.08 -21.00 10.15
N SER A 206 22.60 -21.81 11.08
CA SER A 206 21.84 -22.31 12.23
C SER A 206 21.37 -21.17 13.15
N GLY A 207 22.25 -20.19 13.41
CA GLY A 207 21.87 -18.99 14.16
C GLY A 207 20.82 -18.16 13.44
N TYR A 208 20.96 -18.01 12.12
CA TYR A 208 19.98 -17.29 11.30
C TYR A 208 18.59 -17.95 11.33
N GLU A 209 18.51 -19.28 11.27
CA GLU A 209 17.23 -20.01 11.36
C GLU A 209 16.55 -19.83 12.71
N LYS A 210 17.31 -19.87 13.81
CA LYS A 210 16.80 -19.58 15.17
C LYS A 210 16.32 -18.14 15.30
N LEU A 211 17.08 -17.18 14.79
CA LEU A 211 16.68 -15.77 14.76
C LEU A 211 15.36 -15.58 13.99
N ARG A 212 15.22 -16.27 12.85
CA ARG A 212 13.97 -16.25 12.07
C ARG A 212 12.79 -16.80 12.87
N GLN A 213 12.96 -17.91 13.60
CA GLN A 213 11.91 -18.45 14.47
C GLN A 213 11.53 -17.48 15.61
N VAL A 214 12.51 -16.84 16.24
CA VAL A 214 12.28 -15.80 17.26
C VAL A 214 11.49 -14.63 16.68
N ALA A 215 11.87 -14.14 15.50
CA ALA A 215 11.16 -13.05 14.83
C ALA A 215 9.70 -13.41 14.53
N PHE A 216 9.42 -14.63 14.05
CA PHE A 216 8.06 -15.12 13.90
C PHE A 216 7.32 -15.22 15.23
N GLY A 217 7.99 -15.67 16.30
CA GLY A 217 7.41 -15.71 17.64
C GLY A 217 7.00 -14.33 18.16
N ILE A 218 7.83 -13.30 17.94
CA ILE A 218 7.52 -11.91 18.30
C ILE A 218 6.28 -11.43 17.52
N LEU A 219 6.24 -11.64 16.21
CA LEU A 219 5.09 -11.26 15.37
C LEU A 219 3.79 -11.91 15.84
N ILE A 220 3.81 -13.23 16.09
CA ILE A 220 2.64 -13.96 16.58
C ILE A 220 2.25 -13.47 17.98
N GLY A 221 3.23 -13.21 18.86
CA GLY A 221 3.00 -12.67 20.19
C GLY A 221 2.32 -11.31 20.18
N GLU A 222 2.72 -10.43 19.28
CA GLU A 222 2.09 -9.12 19.08
C GLU A 222 0.63 -9.26 18.63
N TYR A 223 0.35 -10.04 17.59
CA TYR A 223 -1.02 -10.29 17.13
C TYR A 223 -1.90 -10.95 18.20
N ALA A 224 -1.34 -11.89 18.97
CA ALA A 224 -2.08 -12.55 20.06
C ALA A 224 -2.41 -11.54 21.17
N ALA A 225 -1.47 -10.70 21.57
CA ALA A 225 -1.69 -9.66 22.56
C ALA A 225 -2.74 -8.64 22.08
N GLU A 226 -2.64 -8.16 20.84
CA GLU A 226 -3.63 -7.25 20.25
C GLU A 226 -5.03 -7.86 20.21
N THR A 227 -5.14 -9.16 19.88
CA THR A 227 -6.42 -9.87 19.87
C THR A 227 -7.07 -9.90 21.25
N ILE A 228 -6.27 -10.12 22.31
CA ILE A 228 -6.73 -10.10 23.70
C ILE A 228 -7.25 -8.70 24.09
N TRP A 229 -6.48 -7.65 23.81
CA TRP A 229 -6.86 -6.27 24.15
C TRP A 229 -8.05 -5.78 23.34
N MET A 230 -8.16 -6.18 22.07
CA MET A 230 -9.32 -5.90 21.21
C MET A 230 -10.58 -6.58 21.76
N ALA A 231 -10.49 -7.86 22.14
CA ALA A 231 -11.62 -8.58 22.74
C ALA A 231 -12.07 -7.92 24.06
N MET A 232 -11.13 -7.53 24.92
CA MET A 232 -11.45 -6.80 26.15
C MET A 232 -12.12 -5.45 25.87
N ALA A 233 -11.65 -4.70 24.88
CA ALA A 233 -12.25 -3.43 24.49
C ALA A 233 -13.70 -3.59 24.01
N LEU A 234 -13.98 -4.64 23.23
CA LEU A 234 -15.33 -4.95 22.75
C LEU A 234 -16.28 -5.35 23.89
N ILE A 235 -15.79 -6.06 24.91
CA ILE A 235 -16.61 -6.51 26.04
C ILE A 235 -16.85 -5.38 27.04
N THR A 236 -15.81 -4.62 27.37
CA THR A 236 -15.86 -3.59 28.42
C THR A 236 -16.32 -2.23 27.92
N ASN A 237 -16.36 -2.02 26.60
CA ASN A 237 -16.55 -0.72 25.95
C ASN A 237 -15.53 0.34 26.43
N GLN A 238 -14.38 -0.08 26.96
CA GLN A 238 -13.31 0.81 27.38
C GLN A 238 -12.15 0.75 26.41
N SER A 239 -11.55 1.91 26.12
CA SER A 239 -10.36 1.97 25.28
C SER A 239 -9.22 1.25 25.97
N THR A 240 -8.79 0.14 25.38
CA THR A 240 -7.63 -0.63 25.84
C THR A 240 -6.36 -0.15 25.15
N TYR A 241 -5.23 -0.72 25.56
CA TYR A 241 -3.94 -0.45 24.96
C TYR A 241 -3.99 -0.72 23.44
N THR A 242 -3.68 0.29 22.65
CA THR A 242 -3.53 0.23 21.20
C THR A 242 -2.19 0.87 20.87
N ILE A 243 -1.35 0.18 20.10
CA ILE A 243 -0.09 0.71 19.57
C ILE A 243 -0.44 1.53 18.33
N SER A 244 -0.98 2.73 18.53
CA SER A 244 -1.27 3.68 17.46
C SER A 244 -0.68 5.03 17.83
N PHE A 245 -0.03 5.67 16.85
CA PHE A 245 0.40 7.06 16.94
C PHE A 245 -0.79 8.04 16.94
N ASN A 246 -1.93 7.60 16.42
CA ASN A 246 -3.19 8.34 16.46
C ASN A 246 -4.00 7.94 17.69
N ASP A 247 -4.70 8.92 18.25
CA ASP A 247 -5.42 8.86 19.53
C ASP A 247 -6.13 7.54 19.83
N ARG A 248 -6.17 7.21 21.13
CA ARG A 248 -6.94 6.11 21.71
C ARG A 248 -8.42 6.35 21.46
N SER A 249 -9.01 5.81 20.39
CA SER A 249 -10.46 5.86 20.25
C SER A 249 -11.05 4.53 19.78
N LEU A 250 -11.87 3.95 20.65
CA LEU A 250 -12.95 3.06 20.27
C LEU A 250 -14.01 3.90 19.55
N GLY A 251 -13.72 4.34 18.33
CA GLY A 251 -14.71 4.97 17.45
C GLY A 251 -15.49 6.17 18.01
N ALA A 252 -14.99 6.80 19.07
CA ALA A 252 -15.55 7.99 19.69
C ALA A 252 -14.64 9.19 19.44
N GLN A 253 -14.47 9.52 18.16
CA GLN A 253 -14.29 10.86 17.65
C GLN A 253 -15.02 10.93 16.31
#